data_AF-A0A950V7I8-F1
#
_entry.id   AF-A0A950V7I8-F1
#
_cell.length_a   1.000
_cell.length_b   1.000
_cell.length_c   1.000
_cell.angle_alpha   90.00
_cell.angle_beta   90.00
_cell.angle_gamma   90.00
#
_symmetry.space_group_name_H-M   'P 1'
#
loop_
_entity.id
_entity.type
_entity.pdbx_description
1 polymer ?
#
loop_
_entity_poly.entity_id
_entity_poly.type
_entity_poly.pdbx_seq_one_letter_code
_entity_poly.pdbx_strand_id
1 'polypeptide(L)'
;MPAAEKSNASEQIGALAERAAAGTGIEIVEAELRGAGRARLLRVYIDKPGGVTHADCELISDKLGRLLDEQDVVQGGSYTLEVSSPGLERKLSKPRDFERAVGQKLRLTLREPVDGTARVEGKLAAFANGTLEVETASGDLMHVPLERVQKANLKFEW
;
A
#
# COMPACT_ATOMS: atom_id res chain seq x y z
N MET A 1 -33.38 -9.39 6.18
CA MET A 1 -32.18 -10.09 6.68
C MET A 1 -31.32 -10.47 5.48
N PRO A 2 -30.25 -9.72 5.15
CA PRO A 2 -29.00 -10.35 4.71
C PRO A 2 -27.78 -9.47 5.06
N ALA A 3 -27.22 -9.64 6.26
CA ALA A 3 -25.98 -8.94 6.66
C ALA A 3 -24.87 -9.91 7.12
N ALA A 4 -25.15 -11.22 7.18
CA ALA A 4 -24.25 -12.21 7.78
C ALA A 4 -23.31 -12.92 6.78
N GLU A 5 -23.57 -12.86 5.47
CA GLU A 5 -22.73 -13.54 4.46
C GLU A 5 -21.50 -12.73 4.00
N LYS A 6 -21.51 -11.39 4.18
CA LYS A 6 -20.43 -10.53 3.68
C LYS A 6 -19.12 -10.63 4.47
N SER A 7 -19.18 -11.00 5.76
CA SER A 7 -17.97 -11.07 6.59
C SER A 7 -17.07 -12.25 6.22
N ASN A 8 -17.63 -13.42 5.90
CA ASN A 8 -16.85 -14.63 5.67
C ASN A 8 -16.08 -14.59 4.33
N ALA A 9 -16.71 -14.10 3.26
CA ALA A 9 -16.09 -14.07 1.93
C ALA A 9 -14.85 -13.14 1.86
N SER A 10 -14.93 -11.96 2.46
CA SER A 10 -13.78 -11.03 2.50
C SER A 10 -12.61 -11.57 3.32
N GLU A 11 -12.90 -12.23 4.44
CA GLU A 11 -11.87 -12.89 5.27
C GLU A 11 -11.22 -14.07 4.53
N GLN A 12 -12.02 -14.89 3.85
CA GLN A 12 -11.51 -16.00 3.03
C GLN A 12 -10.65 -15.50 1.86
N ILE A 13 -11.07 -14.44 1.18
CA ILE A 13 -10.29 -13.84 0.09
C ILE A 13 -8.96 -13.28 0.62
N GLY A 14 -8.96 -12.62 1.77
CA GLY A 14 -7.74 -12.17 2.43
C GLY A 14 -6.78 -13.34 2.70
N ALA A 15 -7.27 -14.42 3.28
CA ALA A 15 -6.46 -15.61 3.55
C ALA A 15 -5.90 -16.26 2.26
N LEU A 16 -6.67 -16.29 1.18
CA LEU A 16 -6.19 -16.78 -0.12
C LEU A 16 -5.16 -15.84 -0.75
N ALA A 17 -5.35 -14.53 -0.63
CA ALA A 17 -4.38 -13.53 -1.09
C ALA A 17 -3.05 -13.68 -0.34
N GLU A 18 -3.08 -13.87 0.99
CA GLU A 18 -1.88 -14.14 1.78
C GLU A 18 -1.20 -15.45 1.35
N ARG A 19 -1.97 -16.50 1.05
CA ARG A 19 -1.42 -17.75 0.50
C ARG A 19 -0.80 -17.56 -0.88
N ALA A 20 -1.39 -16.73 -1.74
CA ALA A 20 -0.83 -16.41 -3.06
C ALA A 20 0.51 -15.67 -2.94
N ALA A 21 0.62 -14.79 -1.94
CA ALA A 21 1.82 -14.01 -1.65
C ALA A 21 2.89 -14.77 -0.83
N ALA A 22 2.54 -15.91 -0.24
CA ALA A 22 3.48 -16.73 0.51
C ALA A 22 4.69 -17.13 -0.34
N GLY A 23 5.89 -16.82 0.16
CA GLY A 23 7.16 -17.15 -0.48
C GLY A 23 7.56 -16.23 -1.65
N THR A 24 6.81 -15.18 -1.98
CA THR A 24 7.17 -14.23 -3.05
C THR A 24 7.84 -12.95 -2.52
N GLY A 25 7.81 -12.72 -1.21
CA GLY A 25 8.28 -11.47 -0.59
C GLY A 25 7.32 -10.29 -0.80
N ILE A 26 6.11 -10.55 -1.31
CA ILE A 26 5.04 -9.57 -1.49
C ILE A 26 4.12 -9.64 -0.26
N GLU A 27 3.70 -8.49 0.26
CA GLU A 27 2.74 -8.35 1.33
C GLU A 27 1.37 -7.97 0.75
N ILE A 28 0.28 -8.57 1.27
CA ILE A 28 -1.07 -8.12 0.98
C ILE A 28 -1.40 -6.95 1.90
N VAL A 29 -1.69 -5.79 1.31
CA VAL A 29 -2.02 -4.57 2.05
C VAL A 29 -3.50 -4.57 2.43
N GLU A 30 -4.36 -4.86 1.45
CA GLU A 30 -5.81 -4.83 1.61
C GLU A 30 -6.46 -5.65 0.49
N ALA A 31 -7.54 -6.37 0.81
CA ALA A 31 -8.35 -7.08 -0.17
C ALA A 31 -9.82 -6.70 0.04
N GLU A 32 -10.48 -6.24 -1.02
CA GLU A 32 -11.83 -5.72 -0.93
C GLU A 32 -12.69 -6.18 -2.12
N LEU A 33 -13.86 -6.74 -1.80
CA LEU A 33 -14.86 -7.11 -2.79
C LEU A 33 -15.93 -6.01 -2.87
N ARG A 34 -15.94 -5.26 -3.98
CA ARG A 34 -16.94 -4.23 -4.27
C ARG A 34 -17.92 -4.68 -5.33
N GLY A 35 -19.07 -4.00 -5.37
CA GLY A 35 -20.12 -4.23 -6.36
C GLY A 35 -21.09 -5.35 -6.00
N ALA A 36 -22.04 -5.60 -6.90
CA ALA A 36 -23.07 -6.64 -6.76
C ALA A 36 -23.38 -7.28 -8.13
N GLY A 37 -23.81 -8.55 -8.12
CA GLY A 37 -24.17 -9.29 -9.34
C GLY A 37 -22.98 -9.51 -10.29
N ARG A 38 -23.14 -9.17 -11.57
CA ARG A 38 -22.10 -9.33 -12.62
C ARG A 38 -21.00 -8.26 -12.60
N ALA A 39 -21.17 -7.18 -11.83
CA ALA A 39 -20.21 -6.07 -11.73
C ALA A 39 -19.38 -6.14 -10.43
N ARG A 40 -19.08 -7.35 -9.96
CA ARG A 40 -18.25 -7.55 -8.77
C ARG A 40 -16.78 -7.34 -9.10
N LEU A 41 -16.14 -6.44 -8.37
CA LEU A 41 -14.71 -6.13 -8.49
C LEU A 41 -14.03 -6.59 -7.21
N LEU A 42 -13.16 -7.59 -7.33
CA LEU A 42 -12.24 -7.97 -6.27
C LEU A 42 -10.95 -7.19 -6.48
N ARG A 43 -10.70 -6.19 -5.63
CA ARG A 43 -9.46 -5.41 -5.66
C ARG A 43 -8.53 -5.87 -4.55
N VAL A 44 -7.30 -6.18 -4.90
CA VAL A 44 -6.24 -6.56 -3.96
C VAL A 44 -5.07 -5.61 -4.13
N TYR A 45 -4.72 -4.96 -3.02
CA TYR A 45 -3.54 -4.13 -2.93
C TYR A 45 -2.36 -4.95 -2.44
N ILE A 46 -1.28 -4.93 -3.21
CA ILE A 46 -0.04 -5.61 -2.87
C ILE A 46 1.09 -4.61 -2.66
N ASP A 47 2.05 -4.95 -1.80
CA ASP A 47 3.26 -4.17 -1.58
C ASP A 47 4.48 -5.08 -1.50
N LYS A 48 5.66 -4.57 -1.82
CA LYS A 48 6.91 -5.30 -1.56
C LYS A 48 8.04 -4.32 -1.26
N PRO A 49 9.03 -4.71 -0.45
CA PRO A 49 10.23 -3.91 -0.27
C PRO A 49 10.90 -3.70 -1.64
N GLY A 50 11.10 -2.43 -2.03
CA GLY A 50 11.60 -2.08 -3.35
C GLY A 50 10.51 -1.87 -4.42
N GLY A 51 9.24 -1.75 -4.01
CA GLY A 51 8.12 -1.35 -4.86
C GLY A 51 7.60 -2.47 -5.75
N VAL A 52 6.31 -2.42 -6.06
CA VAL A 52 5.63 -3.45 -6.84
C VAL A 52 5.80 -3.19 -8.33
N THR A 53 6.27 -4.20 -9.06
CA THR A 53 6.39 -4.19 -10.52
C THR A 53 5.15 -4.80 -11.16
N HIS A 54 4.96 -4.57 -12.47
CA HIS A 54 3.85 -5.18 -13.21
C HIS A 54 3.87 -6.72 -13.13
N ALA A 55 5.06 -7.33 -13.13
CA ALA A 55 5.22 -8.77 -13.00
C ALA A 55 4.75 -9.31 -11.64
N ASP A 56 4.88 -8.53 -10.57
CA ASP A 56 4.38 -8.92 -9.24
C ASP A 56 2.85 -8.90 -9.21
N CYS A 57 2.23 -7.89 -9.82
CA CYS A 57 0.78 -7.84 -9.98
C CYS A 57 0.29 -9.05 -10.79
N GLU A 58 0.96 -9.38 -11.90
CA GLU A 58 0.60 -10.53 -12.73
C GLU A 58 0.76 -11.86 -11.96
N LEU A 59 1.87 -12.03 -11.24
CA LEU A 59 2.14 -13.22 -10.43
C LEU A 59 1.06 -13.44 -9.36
N ILE A 60 0.71 -12.39 -8.61
CA ILE A 60 -0.30 -12.50 -7.57
C ILE A 60 -1.69 -12.67 -8.19
N SER A 61 -1.98 -12.00 -9.31
CA SER A 61 -3.26 -12.15 -10.03
C SER A 61 -3.48 -13.60 -10.51
N ASP A 62 -2.48 -14.21 -11.14
CA ASP A 62 -2.56 -15.61 -11.62
C ASP A 62 -2.71 -16.60 -10.45
N LYS A 63 -1.88 -16.46 -9.40
CA LYS A 63 -1.95 -17.35 -8.22
C LYS A 63 -3.27 -17.21 -7.48
N LEU A 64 -3.71 -15.98 -7.24
CA LEU A 64 -4.94 -15.72 -6.50
C LEU A 64 -6.16 -16.14 -7.31
N GLY A 65 -6.19 -15.89 -8.62
CA GLY A 65 -7.25 -16.35 -9.51
C GLY A 65 -7.46 -17.87 -9.41
N ARG A 66 -6.37 -18.65 -9.55
CA ARG A 66 -6.43 -20.11 -9.41
C ARG A 66 -6.98 -20.56 -8.06
N LEU A 67 -6.49 -19.96 -6.96
CA LEU A 67 -6.96 -20.29 -5.62
C LEU A 67 -8.44 -19.94 -5.40
N LEU A 68 -8.93 -18.85 -6.00
CA LEU A 68 -10.33 -18.45 -5.94
C LEU A 68 -11.24 -19.40 -6.74
N ASP A 69 -10.80 -19.84 -7.92
CA ASP A 69 -11.50 -20.82 -8.75
C ASP A 69 -11.55 -22.21 -8.09
N GLU A 70 -10.45 -22.66 -7.47
CA GLU A 70 -10.39 -23.96 -6.80
C GLU A 70 -11.32 -24.05 -5.57
N GLN A 71 -11.48 -22.96 -4.84
CA GLN A 71 -12.19 -22.92 -3.56
C GLN A 71 -13.65 -22.42 -3.69
N ASP A 72 -14.10 -22.09 -4.92
CA ASP A 72 -15.42 -21.54 -5.24
C ASP A 72 -15.86 -20.39 -4.30
N VAL A 73 -14.89 -19.55 -3.88
CA VAL A 73 -15.12 -18.58 -2.79
C VAL A 73 -16.06 -17.46 -3.23
N VAL A 74 -16.08 -17.15 -4.53
CA VAL A 74 -16.96 -16.12 -5.11
C VAL A 74 -18.22 -16.76 -5.66
N GLN A 75 -19.08 -17.22 -4.74
CA GLN A 75 -20.35 -17.84 -5.11
C GLN A 75 -21.24 -16.87 -5.92
N GLY A 76 -21.81 -17.33 -7.03
CA GLY A 76 -22.89 -16.62 -7.74
C GLY A 76 -22.53 -15.81 -8.99
N GLY A 77 -21.41 -16.09 -9.69
CA GLY A 77 -21.15 -15.57 -11.05
C GLY A 77 -19.84 -14.81 -11.26
N SER A 78 -19.67 -14.20 -12.45
CA SER A 78 -18.44 -13.53 -12.88
C SER A 78 -18.01 -12.38 -11.96
N TYR A 79 -16.69 -12.27 -11.75
CA TYR A 79 -16.03 -11.16 -11.06
C TYR A 79 -14.82 -10.69 -11.87
N THR A 80 -14.38 -9.47 -11.62
CA THR A 80 -13.11 -8.94 -12.13
C THR A 80 -12.10 -8.92 -10.98
N LEU A 81 -10.96 -9.59 -11.14
CA LEU A 81 -9.83 -9.50 -10.22
C LEU A 81 -8.91 -8.36 -10.67
N GLU A 82 -8.64 -7.41 -9.78
CA GLU A 82 -7.67 -6.34 -9.99
C GLU A 82 -6.61 -6.41 -8.90
N VAL A 83 -5.37 -6.69 -9.29
CA VAL A 83 -4.21 -6.64 -8.41
C VAL A 83 -3.39 -5.42 -8.73
N SER A 84 -3.32 -4.51 -7.77
CA SER A 84 -2.67 -3.21 -7.94
C SER A 84 -1.73 -2.96 -6.78
N SER A 85 -0.69 -2.18 -6.99
CA SER A 85 -0.03 -1.55 -5.85
C SER A 85 -0.97 -0.50 -5.24
N PRO A 86 -0.84 -0.13 -3.96
CA PRO A 86 -1.58 0.98 -3.36
C PRO A 86 -1.27 2.35 -4.01
N GLY A 87 -0.46 2.37 -5.08
CA GLY A 87 -0.05 3.53 -5.85
C GLY A 87 1.39 3.97 -5.54
N LEU A 88 1.98 4.70 -6.48
CA LEU A 88 3.33 5.31 -6.39
C LEU A 88 3.50 6.26 -5.20
N GLU A 89 2.40 6.78 -4.65
CA GLU A 89 2.37 7.73 -3.55
C GLU A 89 1.80 7.06 -2.29
N ARG A 90 2.38 5.94 -1.84
CA ARG A 90 1.99 5.30 -0.56
C ARG A 90 1.93 6.38 0.51
N LYS A 91 0.72 6.63 1.03
CA LYS A 91 0.53 7.60 2.10
C LYS A 91 1.20 7.06 3.35
N LEU A 92 2.19 7.78 3.85
CA LEU A 92 2.78 7.50 5.15
C LEU A 92 1.94 8.26 6.17
N SER A 93 1.39 7.55 7.15
CA SER A 93 0.52 8.17 8.15
C SER A 93 0.82 7.70 9.56
N LYS A 94 1.22 6.44 9.74
CA LYS A 94 1.60 5.92 11.06
C LYS A 94 3.11 6.03 11.24
N PRO A 95 3.61 6.17 12.49
CA PRO A 95 5.04 6.16 12.80
C PRO A 95 5.78 4.97 12.17
N ARG A 96 5.18 3.78 12.24
CA ARG A 96 5.70 2.55 11.62
C ARG A 96 5.90 2.63 10.11
N ASP A 97 5.06 3.41 9.41
CA ASP A 97 5.24 3.60 7.97
C ASP A 97 6.52 4.40 7.70
N PHE A 98 6.84 5.39 8.53
CA PHE A 98 8.08 6.17 8.43
C PHE A 98 9.31 5.36 8.81
N GLU A 99 9.21 4.51 9.85
CA GLU A 99 10.29 3.58 10.21
C GLU A 99 10.65 2.65 9.04
N ARG A 100 9.65 2.15 8.29
CA ARG A 100 9.86 1.34 7.08
C ARG A 100 10.30 2.15 5.86
N ALA A 101 9.97 3.44 5.83
CA ALA A 101 10.34 4.36 4.76
C ALA A 101 11.78 4.87 4.86
N VAL A 102 12.51 4.58 5.94
CA VAL A 102 13.91 4.97 6.08
C VAL A 102 14.72 4.41 4.90
N GLY A 103 15.51 5.27 4.28
CA GLY A 103 16.27 4.99 3.06
C GLY A 103 15.51 5.24 1.76
N GLN A 104 14.20 5.54 1.80
CA GLN A 104 13.38 5.78 0.61
C GLN A 104 13.15 7.28 0.39
N LYS A 105 12.92 7.68 -0.86
CA LYS A 105 12.48 9.05 -1.16
C LYS A 105 11.02 9.24 -0.79
N LEU A 106 10.73 10.40 -0.24
CA LEU A 106 9.38 10.81 0.13
C LEU A 106 9.15 12.29 -0.17
N ARG A 107 7.88 12.64 -0.20
CA ARG A 107 7.38 13.99 -0.34
C ARG A 107 6.46 14.29 0.83
N LEU A 108 6.81 15.33 1.58
CA LEU A 108 6.04 15.85 2.69
C LEU A 108 5.35 17.16 2.27
N THR A 109 4.08 17.29 2.61
CA THR A 109 3.39 18.56 2.69
C THR A 109 3.26 18.90 4.17
N LEU A 110 3.77 20.05 4.56
CA LEU A 110 3.76 20.53 5.93
C LEU A 110 2.55 21.43 6.17
N ARG A 111 2.03 21.40 7.41
CA ARG A 111 0.97 22.31 7.88
C ARG A 111 1.49 23.74 7.98
N GLU A 112 2.72 23.86 8.45
CA GLU A 112 3.46 25.12 8.61
C GLU A 112 4.82 24.96 7.93
N PRO A 113 5.32 26.02 7.27
CA PRO A 113 6.63 25.97 6.62
C PRO A 113 7.73 25.71 7.65
N VAL A 114 8.59 24.74 7.35
CA VAL A 114 9.86 24.49 8.06
C VAL A 114 10.97 24.98 7.14
N ASP A 115 11.87 25.81 7.66
CA ASP A 115 12.94 26.48 6.88
C ASP A 115 12.40 27.18 5.61
N GLY A 116 11.26 27.87 5.74
CA GLY A 116 10.64 28.62 4.65
C GLY A 116 9.92 27.78 3.59
N THR A 117 9.88 26.45 3.74
CA THR A 117 9.32 25.54 2.74
C THR A 117 8.14 24.74 3.29
N ALA A 118 6.99 24.80 2.61
CA ALA A 118 5.79 24.03 2.96
C ALA A 118 5.76 22.63 2.31
N ARG A 119 6.67 22.34 1.37
CA ARG A 119 6.77 21.06 0.66
C ARG A 119 8.20 20.57 0.66
N VAL A 120 8.48 19.54 1.44
CA VAL A 120 9.81 18.95 1.52
C VAL A 120 9.83 17.70 0.67
N GLU A 121 10.86 17.55 -0.16
CA GLU A 121 11.09 16.35 -0.95
C GLU A 121 12.53 15.91 -0.78
N GLY A 122 12.72 14.62 -0.50
CA GLY A 122 14.04 14.10 -0.20
C GLY A 122 14.00 12.65 0.27
N LYS A 123 15.17 12.11 0.54
CA LYS A 123 15.34 10.76 1.09
C LYS A 123 15.15 10.81 2.61
N LEU A 124 14.30 9.96 3.15
CA LEU A 124 14.19 9.81 4.60
C LEU A 124 15.44 9.13 5.12
N ALA A 125 16.35 9.90 5.72
CA ALA A 125 17.59 9.39 6.29
C ALA A 125 17.33 8.62 7.58
N ALA A 126 16.41 9.10 8.42
CA ALA A 126 16.01 8.45 9.66
C ALA A 126 14.65 8.95 10.16
N PHE A 127 14.04 8.18 11.05
CA PHE A 127 12.86 8.59 11.81
C PHE A 127 13.04 8.17 13.27
N ALA A 128 13.14 9.15 14.17
CA ALA A 128 13.35 8.93 15.60
C ALA A 128 12.57 9.96 16.42
N ASN A 129 12.00 9.52 17.56
CA ASN A 129 11.28 10.40 18.49
C ASN A 129 10.19 11.27 17.81
N GLY A 130 9.53 10.75 16.77
CA GLY A 130 8.50 11.50 16.04
C GLY A 130 9.05 12.59 15.10
N THR A 131 10.36 12.62 14.85
CA THR A 131 11.01 13.56 13.93
C THR A 131 11.55 12.80 12.71
N LEU A 132 11.26 13.31 11.52
CA LEU A 132 11.76 12.82 10.25
C LEU A 132 13.03 13.59 9.89
N GLU A 133 14.12 12.88 9.60
CA GLU A 133 15.35 13.45 9.04
C GLU A 133 15.32 13.23 7.53
N VAL A 134 15.12 14.30 6.76
CA VAL A 134 14.95 14.23 5.30
C VAL A 134 16.14 14.89 4.61
N GLU A 135 16.92 14.11 3.88
CA GLU A 135 17.99 14.57 3.02
C GLU A 135 17.41 15.07 1.69
N THR A 136 17.48 16.38 1.48
CA THR A 136 16.97 17.04 0.27
C THR A 136 17.91 16.82 -0.92
N ALA A 137 17.44 17.10 -2.14
CA ALA A 137 18.26 16.99 -3.35
C ALA A 137 19.50 17.91 -3.35
N SER A 138 19.48 18.98 -2.53
CA SER A 138 20.61 19.89 -2.35
C SER A 138 21.70 19.33 -1.41
N GLY A 139 21.42 18.21 -0.73
CA GLY A 139 22.29 17.62 0.30
C GLY A 139 22.02 18.14 1.72
N ASP A 140 21.09 19.09 1.89
CA ASP A 140 20.70 19.59 3.21
C ASP A 140 19.82 18.57 3.94
N LEU A 141 20.11 18.36 5.23
CA LEU A 141 19.33 17.50 6.12
C LEU A 141 18.27 18.34 6.86
N MET A 142 16.99 18.11 6.55
CA MET A 142 15.88 18.80 7.20
C MET A 142 15.27 17.96 8.31
N HIS A 143 15.02 18.57 9.47
CA HIS A 143 14.32 17.93 10.58
C HIS A 143 12.86 18.36 10.59
N VAL A 144 11.97 17.42 10.28
CA VAL A 144 10.53 17.67 10.19
C VAL A 144 9.80 16.88 11.28
N PRO A 145 9.20 17.55 12.28
CA PRO A 145 8.34 16.89 13.25
C PRO A 145 7.11 16.27 12.58
N LEU A 146 6.76 15.03 12.91
CA LEU A 146 5.61 14.32 12.35
C LEU A 146 4.29 15.08 12.56
N GLU A 147 4.16 15.78 13.68
CA GLU A 147 3.01 16.64 13.99
C GLU A 147 2.79 17.78 12.97
N ARG A 148 3.88 18.27 12.36
CA ARG A 148 3.84 19.30 11.32
C ARG A 148 3.54 18.73 9.94
N VAL A 149 3.61 17.41 9.77
CA VAL A 149 3.28 16.76 8.50
C VAL A 149 1.76 16.76 8.33
N GLN A 150 1.30 17.39 7.24
CA GLN A 150 -0.10 17.33 6.82
C GLN A 150 -0.33 16.09 5.95
N LYS A 151 0.60 15.83 5.03
CA LYS A 151 0.53 14.73 4.07
C LYS A 151 1.94 14.22 3.81
N ALA A 152 2.14 12.91 3.86
CA ALA A 152 3.40 12.29 3.46
C ALA A 152 3.12 11.19 2.43
N ASN A 153 3.92 11.18 1.37
CA ASN A 153 3.83 10.20 0.30
C ASN A 153 5.24 9.68 -0.01
N LEU A 154 5.41 8.37 -0.18
CA LEU A 154 6.63 7.86 -0.80
C LEU A 154 6.74 8.37 -2.24
N LYS A 155 7.96 8.61 -2.70
CA LYS A 155 8.28 8.97 -4.08
C LYS A 155 9.21 7.91 -4.62
N PHE A 156 8.76 7.21 -5.65
CA PHE A 156 9.56 6.23 -6.37
C PHE A 156 10.39 6.90 -7.46
N GLU A 157 11.67 6.56 -7.56
CA GLU A 157 12.51 6.90 -8.71
C GLU A 157 12.72 5.64 -9.54
N TRP A 158 12.62 5.77 -10.87
CA TRP A 158 12.91 4.69 -11.81
C TRP A 158 14.42 4.55 -12.00
#